data_AF-A0A960VZ61-F1
#
_entry.id   AF-A0A960VZ61-F1
#
_cell.length_a   1.000
_cell.length_b   1.000
_cell.length_c   1.000
_cell.angle_alpha   90.00
_cell.angle_beta   90.00
_cell.angle_gamma   90.00
#
_symmetry.space_group_name_H-M   'P 1'
#
loop_
_entity.id
_entity.type
_entity.pdbx_description
1 polymer ?
#
loop_
_entity_poly.entity_id
_entity_poly.type
_entity_poly.pdbx_seq_one_letter_code
_entity_poly.pdbx_strand_id
1 'polypeptide(L)'
;MGNNGKSSNNHNDEYDLESDDIENFLQDDSISIINIKSGKKFLKWVKKIQKEKNVPIEYTDEEILEEVESFHVPSFTDEESVKDFFNDYGEDIFTYMFATFYKDRSVIPPYHGVDSLYDYFEITVDDYIKSFEEILDFLEGIDDKTD
;
A
#
# COMPACT_ATOMS: atom_id res chain seq x y z
N MET A 1 -0.80 30.31 43.64
CA MET A 1 -0.11 29.04 43.94
C MET A 1 -0.91 27.94 43.28
N GLY A 2 -0.46 27.18 42.29
CA GLY A 2 0.77 27.16 41.51
C GLY A 2 0.62 26.18 40.33
N ASN A 3 1.40 26.43 39.29
CA ASN A 3 1.97 25.53 38.25
C ASN A 3 1.13 24.48 37.48
N ASN A 4 1.03 24.74 36.18
CA ASN A 4 1.63 24.02 35.03
C ASN A 4 1.64 22.48 34.99
N GLY A 5 1.10 21.94 33.89
CA GLY A 5 1.49 20.64 33.33
C GLY A 5 0.85 20.40 31.95
N LYS A 6 1.60 20.66 30.87
CA LYS A 6 1.32 20.17 29.51
C LYS A 6 1.26 18.64 29.53
N SER A 7 0.41 18.02 28.69
CA SER A 7 0.90 16.92 27.85
C SER A 7 -0.05 16.68 26.68
N SER A 8 0.51 16.80 25.48
CA SER A 8 -0.03 16.31 24.22
C SER A 8 -0.15 14.79 24.28
N ASN A 9 -1.22 14.22 23.71
CA ASN A 9 -1.19 12.84 23.23
C ASN A 9 -1.60 12.84 21.76
N ASN A 10 -0.58 12.70 20.89
CA ASN A 10 -0.72 12.11 19.57
C ASN A 10 -1.45 10.78 19.73
N HIS A 11 -2.60 10.62 19.08
CA HIS A 11 -3.05 9.28 18.69
C HIS A 11 -2.21 8.90 17.47
N ASN A 12 -1.16 8.13 17.73
CA ASN A 12 -0.68 7.17 16.75
C ASN A 12 -1.69 6.02 16.85
N ASP A 13 -2.65 5.97 15.93
CA ASP A 13 -3.47 4.77 15.76
C ASP A 13 -2.56 3.76 15.05
N GLU A 14 -1.85 3.02 15.89
CA GLU A 14 -1.15 1.78 15.55
C GLU A 14 -2.25 0.79 15.19
N TYR A 15 -2.36 0.45 13.91
CA TYR A 15 -3.25 -0.62 13.46
C TYR A 15 -2.67 -1.95 13.94
N ASP A 16 -2.99 -2.33 15.18
CA ASP A 16 -2.81 -3.70 15.67
C ASP A 16 -3.86 -4.57 14.98
N LEU A 17 -3.45 -5.21 13.88
CA LEU A 17 -4.18 -6.35 13.33
C LEU A 17 -3.98 -7.52 14.32
N GLU A 18 -5.03 -7.87 15.06
CA GLU A 18 -4.97 -9.01 15.98
C GLU A 18 -4.72 -10.31 15.18
N SER A 19 -3.85 -11.17 15.70
CA SER A 19 -3.47 -12.46 15.07
C SER A 19 -4.67 -13.34 14.73
N ASP A 20 -5.77 -13.17 15.46
CA ASP A 20 -6.99 -13.96 15.35
C ASP A 20 -7.87 -13.50 14.16
N ASP A 21 -7.68 -12.26 13.70
CA ASP A 21 -8.26 -11.77 12.44
C ASP A 21 -7.50 -12.36 11.23
N ILE A 22 -6.18 -12.57 11.36
CA ILE A 22 -5.35 -13.21 10.34
C ILE A 22 -5.68 -14.71 10.20
N GLU A 23 -5.95 -15.42 11.32
CA GLU A 23 -6.31 -16.85 11.28
C GLU A 23 -7.68 -17.12 10.62
N ASN A 24 -8.64 -16.18 10.71
CA ASN A 24 -9.94 -16.33 10.03
C ASN A 24 -9.90 -15.95 8.54
N PHE A 25 -8.90 -15.19 8.10
CA PHE A 25 -8.67 -14.85 6.69
C PHE A 25 -8.10 -16.03 5.87
N LEU A 26 -7.63 -17.10 6.53
CA LEU A 26 -6.89 -18.22 5.92
C LEU A 26 -7.74 -19.47 5.63
N GLN A 27 -9.07 -19.40 5.72
CA GLN A 27 -9.94 -20.59 5.55
C GLN A 27 -10.37 -20.90 4.10
N ASP A 28 -10.02 -20.07 3.11
CA ASP A 28 -10.18 -20.39 1.68
C ASP A 28 -8.82 -20.27 0.96
N ASP A 29 -8.29 -21.42 0.53
CA ASP A 29 -6.91 -21.68 0.08
C ASP A 29 -6.49 -20.97 -1.24
N SER A 30 -6.58 -19.65 -1.32
CA SER A 30 -5.91 -18.88 -2.38
C SER A 30 -5.67 -17.43 -1.96
N ILE A 31 -4.52 -16.88 -2.38
CA ILE A 31 -4.13 -15.49 -2.13
C ILE A 31 -4.01 -14.81 -3.49
N SER A 32 -4.60 -13.63 -3.65
CA SER A 32 -4.30 -12.75 -4.78
C SER A 32 -3.20 -11.78 -4.38
N ILE A 33 -2.29 -11.51 -5.31
CA ILE A 33 -1.24 -10.49 -5.16
C ILE A 33 -1.62 -9.31 -6.03
N ILE A 34 -1.80 -8.16 -5.41
CA ILE A 34 -2.00 -6.89 -6.12
C ILE A 34 -0.65 -6.21 -6.21
N ASN A 35 -0.12 -6.06 -7.41
CA ASN A 35 1.09 -5.30 -7.67
C ASN A 35 0.72 -3.90 -8.16
N ILE A 36 1.23 -2.87 -7.48
CA ILE A 36 0.97 -1.47 -7.82
C ILE A 36 2.30 -0.80 -8.14
N LYS A 37 2.39 -0.31 -9.37
CA LYS A 37 3.57 0.35 -9.90
C LYS A 37 3.29 1.81 -10.21
N SER A 38 4.24 2.68 -9.92
CA SER A 38 4.12 4.11 -10.24
C SER A 38 3.98 4.35 -11.73
N GLY A 39 2.96 5.10 -12.12
CA GLY A 39 2.72 5.52 -13.49
C GLY A 39 3.34 6.88 -13.84
N LYS A 40 3.25 7.25 -15.11
CA LYS A 40 3.77 8.54 -15.62
C LYS A 40 3.09 9.76 -14.98
N LYS A 41 1.82 9.66 -14.60
CA LYS A 41 1.08 10.75 -13.96
C LYS A 41 1.55 10.96 -12.51
N PHE A 42 1.88 9.87 -11.81
CA PHE A 42 2.53 9.91 -10.50
C PHE A 42 3.88 10.63 -10.58
N LEU A 43 4.78 10.20 -11.48
CA LEU A 43 6.07 10.87 -11.66
C LEU A 43 5.93 12.37 -11.97
N LYS A 44 4.94 12.76 -12.80
CA LYS A 44 4.65 14.18 -13.08
C LYS A 44 4.20 14.94 -11.84
N TRP A 45 3.34 14.34 -11.03
CA TRP A 45 2.92 14.94 -9.76
C TRP A 45 4.09 15.10 -8.80
N VAL A 46 4.91 14.05 -8.64
CA VAL A 46 6.11 14.04 -7.79
C VAL A 46 7.03 15.22 -8.16
N LYS A 47 7.36 15.37 -9.45
CA LYS A 47 8.20 16.48 -9.95
C LYS A 47 7.57 17.85 -9.74
N LYS A 48 6.25 17.96 -9.90
CA LYS A 48 5.53 19.22 -9.66
C LYS A 48 5.67 19.62 -8.20
N ILE A 49 5.44 18.71 -7.26
CA ILE A 49 5.55 18.96 -5.83
C ILE A 49 7.00 19.28 -5.44
N GLN A 50 7.98 18.55 -5.96
CA GLN A 50 9.41 18.83 -5.76
C GLN A 50 9.72 20.30 -6.07
N LYS A 51 9.24 20.79 -7.21
CA LYS A 51 9.44 22.17 -7.66
C LYS A 51 8.67 23.19 -6.83
N GLU A 52 7.41 22.92 -6.50
CA GLU A 52 6.53 23.87 -5.81
C GLU A 52 6.84 24.00 -4.32
N LYS A 53 7.23 22.89 -3.68
CA LYS A 53 7.50 22.82 -2.24
C LYS A 53 8.99 22.87 -1.90
N ASN A 54 9.86 22.86 -2.91
CA ASN A 54 11.31 22.83 -2.76
C ASN A 54 11.78 21.70 -1.82
N VAL A 55 11.12 20.53 -1.94
CA VAL A 55 11.44 19.34 -1.15
C VAL A 55 12.39 18.46 -1.95
N PRO A 56 13.55 18.08 -1.41
CA PRO A 56 14.42 17.12 -2.06
C PRO A 56 13.73 15.75 -2.08
N ILE A 57 13.72 15.12 -3.24
CA ILE A 57 13.33 13.72 -3.40
C ILE A 57 14.61 12.95 -3.60
N GLU A 58 14.79 11.92 -2.79
CA GLU A 58 16.01 11.10 -2.76
C GLU A 58 16.03 10.05 -3.88
N TYR A 59 14.88 9.82 -4.52
CA TYR A 59 14.67 8.87 -5.59
C TYR A 59 14.84 9.50 -6.97
N THR A 60 15.48 8.76 -7.87
CA THR A 60 15.55 9.05 -9.30
C THR A 60 14.22 8.77 -10.00
N ASP A 61 14.06 9.30 -11.21
CA ASP A 61 12.89 9.00 -12.05
C ASP A 61 12.69 7.50 -12.29
N GLU A 62 13.80 6.77 -12.43
CA GLU A 62 13.81 5.33 -12.69
C GLU A 62 13.39 4.56 -11.44
N GLU A 63 13.99 4.87 -10.27
CA GLU A 63 13.58 4.27 -8.99
C GLU A 63 12.09 4.52 -8.70
N ILE A 64 11.58 5.73 -8.92
CA ILE A 64 10.15 6.03 -8.73
C ILE A 64 9.28 5.14 -9.63
N LEU A 65 9.65 4.99 -10.91
CA LEU A 65 8.88 4.23 -11.87
C LEU A 65 9.05 2.73 -11.74
N GLU A 66 10.16 2.24 -11.19
CA GLU A 66 10.43 0.82 -10.98
C GLU A 66 9.93 0.31 -9.62
N GLU A 67 9.63 1.21 -8.69
CA GLU A 67 9.02 0.85 -7.41
C GLU A 67 7.69 0.10 -7.63
N VAL A 68 7.61 -1.09 -7.03
CA VAL A 68 6.42 -1.92 -7.02
C VAL A 68 6.09 -2.22 -5.56
N GLU A 69 4.87 -1.86 -5.18
CA GLU A 69 4.29 -2.25 -3.89
C GLU A 69 3.36 -3.43 -4.12
N SER A 70 3.53 -4.48 -3.32
CA SER A 70 2.75 -5.72 -3.43
C SER A 70 1.87 -5.90 -2.21
N PHE A 71 0.57 -6.08 -2.43
CA PHE A 71 -0.41 -6.36 -1.38
C PHE A 71 -0.92 -7.79 -1.51
N HIS A 72 -0.81 -8.55 -0.44
CA HIS A 72 -1.38 -9.90 -0.36
C HIS A 72 -2.79 -9.80 0.21
N VAL A 73 -3.77 -10.33 -0.51
CA VAL A 73 -5.19 -10.26 -0.14
C VAL A 73 -5.86 -11.61 -0.35
N PRO A 74 -7.00 -11.89 0.31
CA PRO A 74 -7.81 -13.05 -0.03
C PRO A 74 -8.07 -13.11 -1.52
N SER A 75 -8.05 -14.32 -2.06
CA SER A 75 -8.29 -14.51 -3.49
C SER A 75 -9.63 -13.94 -3.93
N PHE A 76 -9.62 -13.32 -5.09
CA PHE A 76 -10.81 -12.81 -5.72
C PHE A 76 -11.57 -13.95 -6.42
N THR A 77 -12.86 -14.11 -6.09
CA THR A 77 -13.71 -15.13 -6.71
C THR A 77 -14.21 -14.70 -8.10
N ASP A 78 -14.22 -13.39 -8.37
CA ASP A 78 -14.75 -12.78 -9.58
C ASP A 78 -14.36 -11.29 -9.72
N GLU A 79 -14.64 -10.68 -10.87
CA GLU A 79 -14.34 -9.27 -11.14
C GLU A 79 -15.09 -8.27 -10.24
N GLU A 80 -16.23 -8.66 -9.65
CA GLU A 80 -16.99 -7.79 -8.74
C GLU A 80 -16.26 -7.68 -7.40
N SER A 81 -15.72 -8.79 -6.90
CA SER A 81 -14.90 -8.81 -5.68
C SER A 81 -13.63 -7.95 -5.76
N VAL A 82 -12.99 -7.88 -6.94
CA VAL A 82 -11.85 -6.96 -7.18
C VAL A 82 -12.27 -5.50 -7.08
N LYS A 83 -13.44 -5.17 -7.65
CA LYS A 83 -13.98 -3.80 -7.62
C LYS A 83 -14.37 -3.39 -6.21
N ASP A 84 -15.03 -4.28 -5.48
CA ASP A 84 -15.42 -4.05 -4.09
C ASP A 84 -14.19 -3.81 -3.22
N PHE A 85 -13.12 -4.60 -3.39
CA PHE A 85 -11.86 -4.36 -2.71
C PHE A 85 -11.29 -2.96 -2.97
N PHE A 86 -11.23 -2.51 -4.23
CA PHE A 86 -10.74 -1.15 -4.51
C PHE A 86 -11.71 -0.04 -4.11
N ASN A 87 -13.01 -0.34 -3.96
CA ASN A 87 -13.96 0.62 -3.39
C ASN A 87 -13.74 0.77 -1.88
N ASP A 88 -13.46 -0.33 -1.18
CA ASP A 88 -13.28 -0.34 0.28
C ASP A 88 -11.90 0.16 0.70
N TYR A 89 -10.84 -0.26 0.01
CA TYR A 89 -9.44 0.00 0.39
C TYR A 89 -8.70 0.96 -0.55
N GLY A 90 -9.33 1.41 -1.65
CA GLY A 90 -8.63 2.17 -2.68
C GLY A 90 -8.10 3.52 -2.21
N GLU A 91 -8.78 4.20 -1.29
CA GLU A 91 -8.30 5.47 -0.72
C GLU A 91 -7.03 5.26 0.15
N ASP A 92 -7.01 4.17 0.93
CA ASP A 92 -5.89 3.83 1.80
C ASP A 92 -4.67 3.44 0.98
N ILE A 93 -4.87 2.56 -0.02
CA ILE A 93 -3.84 2.19 -1.00
C ILE A 93 -3.31 3.45 -1.70
N PHE A 94 -4.21 4.29 -2.21
CA PHE A 94 -3.84 5.52 -2.90
C PHE A 94 -2.99 6.41 -1.99
N THR A 95 -3.42 6.64 -0.75
CA THR A 95 -2.70 7.47 0.20
C THR A 95 -1.35 6.87 0.57
N TYR A 96 -1.29 5.55 0.79
CA TYR A 96 -0.06 4.82 1.11
C TYR A 96 0.99 4.96 0.01
N MET A 97 0.63 4.71 -1.25
CA MET A 97 1.56 4.82 -2.39
C MET A 97 2.19 6.21 -2.49
N PHE A 98 1.40 7.26 -2.25
CA PHE A 98 1.93 8.63 -2.23
C PHE A 98 2.79 8.91 -1.00
N ALA A 99 2.44 8.33 0.15
CA ALA A 99 3.16 8.49 1.41
C ALA A 99 4.55 7.86 1.38
N THR A 100 4.78 6.80 0.58
CA THR A 100 6.10 6.19 0.33
C THR A 100 7.12 7.24 -0.12
N PHE A 101 6.70 8.17 -0.97
CA PHE A 101 7.56 9.23 -1.52
C PHE A 101 7.40 10.58 -0.82
N TYR A 102 6.29 10.81 -0.11
CA TYR A 102 6.00 12.11 0.50
C TYR A 102 5.19 12.02 1.80
N LYS A 103 5.84 12.35 2.93
CA LYS A 103 5.24 12.24 4.27
C LYS A 103 4.11 13.24 4.55
N ASP A 104 4.14 14.41 3.91
CA ASP A 104 3.11 15.43 4.12
C ASP A 104 1.87 15.12 3.27
N ARG A 105 0.83 14.60 3.92
CA ARG A 105 -0.42 14.21 3.27
C ARG A 105 -1.20 15.39 2.66
N SER A 106 -0.88 16.65 3.01
CA SER A 106 -1.60 17.82 2.50
C SER A 106 -1.38 18.11 1.01
N VAL A 107 -0.35 17.50 0.40
CA VAL A 107 -0.05 17.67 -1.03
C VAL A 107 -0.56 16.51 -1.88
N ILE A 108 -1.01 15.43 -1.24
CA ILE A 108 -1.56 14.25 -1.92
C ILE A 108 -2.81 14.71 -2.68
N PRO A 109 -2.94 14.36 -3.97
CA PRO A 109 -4.11 14.72 -4.75
C PRO A 109 -5.35 14.05 -4.14
N PRO A 110 -6.54 14.65 -4.29
CA PRO A 110 -7.76 14.05 -3.80
C PRO A 110 -8.02 12.71 -4.50
N TYR A 111 -8.49 11.73 -3.74
CA TYR A 111 -8.97 10.45 -4.26
C TYR A 111 -10.42 10.60 -4.75
N HIS A 112 -10.69 10.16 -5.98
CA HIS A 112 -12.03 10.23 -6.60
C HIS A 112 -12.53 8.84 -7.03
N GLY A 113 -12.22 7.82 -6.23
CA GLY A 113 -12.56 6.43 -6.53
C GLY A 113 -11.50 5.74 -7.40
N VAL A 114 -11.82 4.51 -7.82
CA VAL A 114 -10.89 3.58 -8.50
C VAL A 114 -10.20 4.18 -9.73
N ASP A 115 -10.89 5.05 -10.48
CA ASP A 115 -10.29 5.74 -11.64
C ASP A 115 -9.06 6.58 -11.26
N SER A 116 -9.01 7.12 -10.04
CA SER A 116 -7.84 7.85 -9.54
C SER A 116 -6.65 6.93 -9.33
N LEU A 117 -6.85 5.67 -8.93
CA LEU A 117 -5.75 4.72 -8.84
C LEU A 117 -5.15 4.48 -10.23
N TYR A 118 -5.97 4.14 -11.22
CA TYR A 118 -5.52 3.87 -12.60
C TYR A 118 -4.94 5.09 -13.32
N ASP A 119 -5.33 6.29 -12.90
CA ASP A 119 -4.76 7.53 -13.40
C ASP A 119 -3.27 7.67 -13.03
N TYR A 120 -2.90 7.22 -11.83
CA TYR A 120 -1.58 7.43 -11.24
C TYR A 120 -0.70 6.18 -11.26
N PHE A 121 -1.29 5.00 -11.21
CA PHE A 121 -0.61 3.72 -11.02
C PHE A 121 -0.98 2.71 -12.09
N GLU A 122 -0.02 1.85 -12.41
CA GLU A 122 -0.25 0.61 -13.15
C GLU A 122 -0.53 -0.49 -12.12
N ILE A 123 -1.69 -1.13 -12.21
CA ILE A 123 -2.14 -2.12 -11.23
C ILE A 123 -2.31 -3.46 -11.95
N THR A 124 -1.67 -4.50 -11.44
CA THR A 124 -1.93 -5.89 -11.84
C THR A 124 -2.43 -6.67 -10.64
N VAL A 125 -3.39 -7.56 -10.90
CA VAL A 125 -3.91 -8.51 -9.91
C VAL A 125 -3.53 -9.89 -10.42
N ASP A 126 -2.68 -10.57 -9.67
CA ASP A 126 -2.14 -11.88 -9.99
C ASP A 126 -2.71 -12.89 -8.98
N ASP A 127 -3.54 -13.81 -9.44
CA ASP A 127 -4.10 -14.85 -8.57
C ASP A 127 -3.08 -15.98 -8.38
N TYR A 128 -2.63 -16.20 -7.14
CA TYR A 128 -1.83 -17.34 -6.77
C TYR A 128 -2.74 -18.43 -6.18
N ILE A 129 -3.11 -19.41 -7.00
CA ILE A 129 -3.61 -20.69 -6.52
C ILE A 129 -2.40 -21.52 -6.12
N LYS A 130 -1.97 -21.40 -4.87
CA LYS A 130 -0.97 -22.28 -4.24
C LYS A 130 -1.63 -23.02 -3.10
N SER A 131 -1.34 -24.32 -2.95
CA SER A 131 -1.78 -25.03 -1.75
C SER A 131 -1.11 -24.42 -0.52
N PHE A 132 -1.74 -24.55 0.66
CA PHE A 132 -1.19 -24.10 1.95
C PHE A 132 0.28 -24.51 2.16
N GLU A 133 0.66 -25.71 1.71
CA GLU A 133 2.03 -26.23 1.76
C GLU A 133 3.01 -25.41 0.89
N GLU A 134 2.60 -24.93 -0.28
CA GLU A 134 3.45 -24.12 -1.18
C GLU A 134 3.59 -22.66 -0.75
N ILE A 135 2.67 -22.17 0.11
CA ILE A 135 2.75 -20.86 0.75
C ILE A 135 3.71 -20.94 1.94
N LEU A 136 3.63 -22.00 2.76
CA LEU A 136 4.59 -22.24 3.85
C LEU A 136 6.01 -22.42 3.34
N ASP A 137 6.24 -23.20 2.27
CA ASP A 137 7.56 -23.34 1.65
C ASP A 137 8.11 -22.00 1.10
N PHE A 138 7.24 -21.10 0.62
CA PHE A 138 7.64 -19.77 0.15
C PHE A 138 8.05 -18.86 1.32
N LEU A 139 7.34 -18.91 2.44
CA LEU A 139 7.62 -18.12 3.63
C LEU A 139 8.83 -18.66 4.41
N GLU A 140 9.00 -19.97 4.51
CA GLU A 140 10.20 -20.60 5.12
C GLU A 140 11.47 -20.29 4.30
N GLY A 141 11.36 -20.19 2.97
CA GLY A 141 12.48 -19.81 2.10
C GLY A 141 12.97 -18.36 2.26
N ILE A 142 12.27 -17.51 3.02
CA ILE A 142 12.69 -16.15 3.35
C ILE A 142 13.59 -16.14 4.61
N ASP A 143 13.46 -17.13 5.49
CA ASP A 143 14.25 -17.22 6.74
C ASP A 143 15.65 -17.83 6.51
N ASP A 144 15.83 -18.60 5.43
CA ASP A 144 17.08 -19.32 5.12
C ASP A 144 18.15 -18.48 4.36
N LYS A 145 17.97 -17.15 4.25
CA LYS A 145 18.95 -16.23 3.63
C LYS A 145 19.50 -15.16 4.57
N THR A 146 19.35 -15.32 5.87
CA THR A 146 20.21 -14.66 6.85
C THR A 146 21.31 -15.61 7.31
N ASP A 147 22.33 -15.77 6.47
CA ASP A 147 23.69 -16.15 6.87
C ASP A 147 24.71 -15.39 6.00
#